data_AF-A0A522C3X4-F1
#
_entry.id   AF-A0A522C3X4-F1
#
_cell.length_a   1.000
_cell.length_b   1.000
_cell.length_c   1.000
_cell.angle_alpha   90.00
_cell.angle_beta   90.00
_cell.angle_gamma   90.00
#
_symmetry.space_group_name_H-M   'P 1'
#
loop_
_entity.id
_entity.type
_entity.pdbx_description
1 polymer ?
#
loop_
_entity_poly.entity_id
_entity_poly.type
_entity_poly.pdbx_seq_one_letter_code
_entity_poly.pdbx_strand_id
1 'polypeptide(L)'
;MRAPTMNLRTVTRGASTLTIALISTGLLASTALAYWTTVGGGGGQASAGTLLPPTGVSANPISGSSTSLRVSWSHPTGLQPTSYAVTAGSQGCTAAYPASTCDVTGLAANTPYSVTATSLYKNAWTAPATAVTGTTNPAAPALTVTTPANGATNVATNTAISGGTNATGNVAVAIYLGTNTAVAPVGTLTGTVTGTTWTTPPATLLNNTEYTAVATQGTAGGSSTAQTTFTTVALVANPVSVSTPDLLTADDTGTSTSDNITKVASPRFSGTATPGASVTLMEGATARSAAVTADATGAWTATVNVSLADGAHAISAAATHPAFTASTSGSLSVTIDTVAPSVGATITVAANGTNSNGKILSGTASTPTSHPGAATSISVSVSGHTSCSVSPSTATVNASTGAWTGPAVSLDRNTSCTATVSQSDTAGNTDSKTASVTRG
;
A
#
# COMPACT_ATOMS: atom_id res chain seq x y z
N MET A 1 -46.77 -28.11 2.09
CA MET A 1 -47.11 -29.23 2.99
C MET A 1 -47.75 -30.33 2.14
N ARG A 2 -47.08 -31.47 1.95
CA ARG A 2 -47.72 -32.67 1.37
C ARG A 2 -48.32 -33.48 2.52
N ALA A 3 -49.56 -33.94 2.37
CA ALA A 3 -50.20 -34.81 3.36
C ALA A 3 -49.42 -36.13 3.49
N PRO A 4 -49.28 -36.70 4.71
CA PRO A 4 -48.58 -37.96 4.91
C PRO A 4 -49.32 -39.11 4.22
N THR A 5 -48.60 -39.91 3.44
CA THR A 5 -49.13 -41.13 2.83
C THR A 5 -49.06 -42.28 3.83
N MET A 6 -50.21 -42.83 4.21
CA MET A 6 -50.32 -43.96 5.13
C MET A 6 -50.37 -45.27 4.33
N ASN A 7 -49.36 -46.12 4.47
CA ASN A 7 -49.37 -47.47 3.89
C ASN A 7 -49.60 -48.49 5.00
N LEU A 8 -50.67 -49.29 4.87
CA LEU A 8 -50.95 -50.39 5.79
C LEU A 8 -50.38 -51.69 5.24
N ARG A 9 -49.62 -52.43 6.06
CA ARG A 9 -49.22 -53.81 5.78
C ARG A 9 -49.74 -54.72 6.87
N THR A 10 -50.39 -55.81 6.46
CA THR A 10 -50.95 -56.80 7.37
C THR A 10 -50.06 -58.04 7.36
N VAL A 11 -49.68 -58.52 8.53
CA VAL A 11 -48.91 -59.76 8.71
C VAL A 11 -49.68 -60.69 9.63
N THR A 12 -49.87 -61.93 9.18
CA THR A 12 -50.61 -62.97 9.91
C THR A 12 -49.65 -64.07 10.34
N ARG A 13 -49.76 -64.52 11.60
CA ARG A 13 -49.10 -65.73 12.08
C ARG A 13 -49.99 -66.44 13.09
N GLY A 14 -50.48 -67.64 12.74
CA GLY A 14 -51.52 -68.34 13.52
C GLY A 14 -52.87 -67.61 13.48
N ALA A 15 -53.65 -67.67 14.57
CA ALA A 15 -54.97 -67.03 14.67
C ALA A 15 -54.94 -65.51 14.92
N SER A 16 -53.75 -64.88 14.91
CA SER A 16 -53.58 -63.46 15.21
C SER A 16 -53.12 -62.69 13.97
N THR A 17 -53.79 -61.58 13.71
CA THR A 17 -53.51 -60.66 12.60
C THR A 17 -52.98 -59.35 13.16
N LEU A 18 -51.80 -58.90 12.69
CA LEU A 18 -51.22 -57.61 13.06
C LEU A 18 -51.24 -56.68 11.84
N THR A 19 -51.85 -55.50 11.98
CA THR A 19 -51.89 -54.48 10.94
C THR A 19 -50.97 -53.31 11.32
N ILE A 20 -49.95 -53.05 10.50
CA ILE A 20 -48.93 -52.02 10.73
C ILE A 20 -49.21 -50.83 9.80
N ALA A 21 -49.31 -49.62 10.35
CA ALA A 21 -49.40 -48.39 9.58
C ALA A 21 -48.04 -47.66 9.57
N LEU A 22 -47.49 -47.42 8.38
CA LEU A 22 -46.26 -46.66 8.19
C LEU A 22 -46.61 -45.23 7.80
N ILE A 23 -46.15 -44.25 8.58
CA ILE A 23 -46.30 -42.81 8.31
C ILE A 23 -44.92 -42.22 8.05
N SER A 24 -44.72 -41.64 6.86
CA SER A 24 -43.48 -40.95 6.49
C SER A 24 -43.70 -39.43 6.62
N THR A 25 -43.01 -38.77 7.54
CA THR A 25 -42.96 -37.30 7.64
C THR A 25 -41.59 -36.80 7.21
N GLY A 26 -41.50 -36.14 6.05
CA GLY A 26 -40.25 -35.85 5.34
C GLY A 26 -39.39 -34.69 5.86
N LEU A 27 -39.07 -34.60 7.15
CA LEU A 27 -38.03 -33.69 7.65
C LEU A 27 -37.17 -34.37 8.73
N LEU A 28 -35.86 -34.46 8.44
CA LEU A 28 -34.75 -34.98 9.26
C LEU A 28 -34.94 -36.43 9.76
N ALA A 29 -33.91 -37.25 9.62
CA ALA A 29 -33.92 -38.71 9.80
C ALA A 29 -34.35 -39.20 11.20
N SER A 30 -35.65 -39.09 11.51
CA SER A 30 -36.29 -39.57 12.73
C SER A 30 -37.54 -40.36 12.33
N THR A 31 -37.35 -41.57 11.84
CA THR A 31 -38.47 -42.52 11.70
C THR A 31 -38.86 -43.03 13.08
N ALA A 32 -39.87 -42.42 13.71
CA ALA A 32 -40.49 -42.99 14.90
C ALA A 32 -41.46 -44.10 14.47
N LEU A 33 -41.13 -45.37 14.76
CA LEU A 33 -42.11 -46.45 14.72
C LEU A 33 -42.95 -46.44 16.00
N ALA A 34 -44.24 -46.16 15.89
CA ALA A 34 -45.20 -46.36 16.98
C ALA A 34 -45.85 -47.74 16.84
N TYR A 35 -45.77 -48.58 17.88
CA TYR A 35 -46.50 -49.84 17.98
C TYR A 35 -47.74 -49.64 18.86
N TRP A 36 -48.89 -50.19 18.45
CA TRP A 36 -50.04 -50.39 19.33
C TRP A 36 -50.29 -51.88 19.46
N THR A 37 -50.51 -52.37 20.68
CA THR A 37 -51.08 -53.70 20.91
C THR A 37 -52.41 -53.53 21.64
N THR A 38 -53.46 -54.17 21.13
CA THR A 38 -54.65 -54.47 21.94
C THR A 38 -54.41 -55.83 22.58
N VAL A 39 -54.25 -55.85 23.90
CA VAL A 39 -54.22 -57.10 24.67
C VAL A 39 -55.66 -57.52 24.94
N GLY A 40 -56.07 -58.66 24.36
CA GLY A 40 -57.27 -59.34 24.81
C GLY A 40 -57.03 -59.96 26.18
N GLY A 41 -57.70 -59.43 27.21
CA GLY A 41 -57.95 -60.08 28.50
C GLY A 41 -56.84 -59.99 29.55
N GLY A 42 -57.07 -59.18 30.60
CA GLY A 42 -56.47 -59.38 31.92
C GLY A 42 -55.33 -58.44 32.36
N GLY A 43 -55.66 -57.17 32.64
CA GLY A 43 -55.24 -56.51 33.90
C GLY A 43 -53.78 -56.12 34.16
N GLY A 44 -52.89 -56.00 33.17
CA GLY A 44 -51.56 -55.41 33.34
C GLY A 44 -51.40 -54.12 32.53
N GLN A 45 -51.23 -52.96 33.18
CA GLN A 45 -50.90 -51.72 32.47
C GLN A 45 -49.48 -51.82 31.88
N ALA A 46 -49.37 -51.81 30.55
CA ALA A 46 -48.09 -51.62 29.86
C ALA A 46 -47.89 -50.11 29.65
N SER A 47 -47.02 -49.50 30.46
CA SER A 47 -46.54 -48.14 30.19
C SER A 47 -45.73 -48.15 28.89
N ALA A 48 -46.10 -47.27 27.95
CA ALA A 48 -45.39 -47.06 26.71
C ALA A 48 -43.98 -46.52 27.00
N GLY A 49 -42.97 -47.39 26.91
CA GLY A 49 -41.58 -46.99 26.87
C GLY A 49 -41.16 -46.80 25.41
N THR A 50 -41.17 -45.57 24.91
CA THR A 50 -40.43 -45.24 23.69
C THR A 50 -38.95 -45.46 23.99
N LEU A 51 -38.30 -46.41 23.33
CA LEU A 51 -36.84 -46.39 23.21
C LEU A 51 -36.51 -45.17 22.33
N LEU A 52 -36.36 -44.01 22.97
CA LEU A 52 -35.66 -42.90 22.34
C LEU A 52 -34.26 -43.42 21.98
N PRO A 53 -33.71 -43.05 20.80
CA PRO A 53 -32.28 -43.23 20.57
C PRO A 53 -31.56 -42.65 21.79
N PRO A 54 -30.54 -43.32 22.33
CA PRO A 54 -29.89 -42.90 23.55
C PRO A 54 -29.55 -41.41 23.45
N THR A 55 -30.19 -40.59 24.28
CA THR A 55 -30.14 -39.12 24.22
C THR A 55 -28.80 -38.55 24.72
N GLY A 56 -27.73 -39.31 24.60
CA GLY A 56 -26.43 -39.02 25.20
C GLY A 56 -25.25 -39.72 24.54
N VAL A 57 -25.33 -40.09 23.24
CA VAL A 57 -24.09 -40.41 22.50
C VAL A 57 -23.33 -39.10 22.30
N SER A 58 -22.45 -38.73 23.21
CA SER A 58 -21.38 -37.81 22.86
C SER A 58 -20.14 -38.65 22.56
N ALA A 59 -19.92 -38.92 21.27
CA ALA A 59 -18.59 -39.26 20.80
C ALA A 59 -17.79 -37.96 20.86
N ASN A 60 -17.16 -37.69 22.00
CA ASN A 60 -16.31 -36.52 22.14
C ASN A 60 -14.90 -36.94 21.75
N PRO A 61 -14.37 -36.55 20.57
CA PRO A 61 -12.94 -36.70 20.33
C PRO A 61 -12.21 -35.96 21.44
N ILE A 62 -11.31 -36.65 22.14
CA ILE A 62 -10.48 -36.00 23.16
C ILE A 62 -9.68 -34.91 22.44
N SER A 63 -9.89 -33.66 22.81
CA SER A 63 -9.12 -32.54 22.28
C SER A 63 -7.68 -32.66 22.77
N GLY A 64 -6.74 -32.66 21.83
CA GLY A 64 -5.33 -32.90 22.08
C GLY A 64 -4.79 -33.90 21.06
N SER A 65 -3.48 -33.91 20.86
CA SER A 65 -2.77 -34.62 19.78
C SER A 65 -2.93 -36.15 19.75
N SER A 66 -3.80 -36.72 20.57
CA SER A 66 -4.10 -38.15 20.68
C SER A 66 -5.49 -38.45 20.13
N THR A 67 -5.54 -39.05 18.94
CA THR A 67 -6.73 -39.56 18.28
C THR A 67 -7.40 -40.67 19.09
N SER A 68 -8.21 -40.29 20.07
CA SER A 68 -8.94 -41.19 20.95
C SER A 68 -10.44 -40.96 20.81
N LEU A 69 -11.18 -42.02 20.49
CA LEU A 69 -12.63 -42.02 20.54
C LEU A 69 -13.06 -42.53 21.90
N ARG A 70 -13.62 -41.62 22.72
CA ARG A 70 -14.30 -41.97 23.96
C ARG A 70 -15.80 -41.90 23.73
N VAL A 71 -16.49 -42.98 24.07
CA VAL A 71 -17.95 -43.01 24.10
C VAL A 71 -18.41 -43.13 25.54
N SER A 72 -19.15 -42.12 26.02
CA SER A 72 -19.74 -42.07 27.37
C SER A 72 -21.26 -41.98 27.25
N TRP A 73 -22.00 -42.58 28.19
CA TRP A 73 -23.46 -42.64 28.12
C TRP A 73 -24.12 -42.30 29.45
N SER A 74 -25.17 -41.48 29.41
CA SER A 74 -26.09 -41.22 30.53
C SER A 74 -27.51 -41.62 30.14
N HIS A 75 -28.26 -42.22 31.07
CA HIS A 75 -29.64 -42.66 30.83
C HIS A 75 -30.58 -42.30 31.99
N PRO A 76 -31.87 -41.97 31.71
CA PRO A 76 -32.92 -41.99 32.71
C PRO A 76 -33.23 -43.44 33.13
N THR A 77 -33.64 -43.64 34.38
CA THR A 77 -33.92 -44.95 34.97
C THR A 77 -35.01 -45.73 34.22
N GLY A 78 -34.75 -46.99 33.84
CA GLY A 78 -35.77 -47.94 33.39
C GLY A 78 -35.44 -48.82 32.18
N LEU A 79 -34.45 -48.46 31.35
CA LEU A 79 -34.05 -49.22 30.15
C LEU A 79 -32.52 -49.31 30.06
N GLN A 80 -31.93 -50.49 30.24
CA GLN A 80 -30.47 -50.67 30.23
C GLN A 80 -30.01 -51.60 29.09
N PRO A 81 -29.10 -51.16 28.20
CA PRO A 81 -28.45 -52.05 27.25
C PRO A 81 -27.51 -53.04 27.95
N THR A 82 -27.33 -54.23 27.37
CA THR A 82 -26.45 -55.26 27.92
C THR A 82 -25.01 -55.09 27.46
N SER A 83 -24.79 -54.57 26.25
CA SER A 83 -23.46 -54.34 25.70
C SER A 83 -23.45 -53.27 24.59
N TYR A 84 -22.28 -52.68 24.38
CA TYR A 84 -22.04 -51.71 23.32
C TYR A 84 -20.79 -52.11 22.55
N ALA A 85 -20.76 -51.79 21.26
CA ALA A 85 -19.61 -51.99 20.38
C ALA A 85 -19.25 -50.67 19.69
N VAL A 86 -17.97 -50.31 19.77
CA VAL A 86 -17.38 -49.25 18.96
C VAL A 86 -16.45 -49.90 17.96
N THR A 87 -16.58 -49.54 16.68
CA THR A 87 -15.67 -49.95 15.63
C THR A 87 -15.13 -48.71 14.94
N ALA A 88 -13.80 -48.58 14.85
CA ALA A 88 -13.12 -47.49 14.18
C ALA A 88 -11.95 -48.03 13.36
N GLY A 89 -12.04 -47.94 12.04
CA GLY A 89 -11.12 -48.64 11.13
C GLY A 89 -11.10 -50.16 11.39
N SER A 90 -9.90 -50.72 11.60
CA SER A 90 -9.71 -52.13 11.97
C SER A 90 -9.73 -52.38 13.48
N GLN A 91 -9.89 -51.35 14.30
CA GLN A 91 -9.91 -51.45 15.75
C GLN A 91 -11.35 -51.40 16.27
N GLY A 92 -11.59 -52.03 17.41
CA GLY A 92 -12.87 -51.97 18.07
C GLY A 92 -12.75 -52.32 19.54
N CYS A 93 -13.74 -51.86 20.29
CA CYS A 93 -13.88 -52.21 21.70
C CYS A 93 -15.34 -52.56 21.97
N THR A 94 -15.55 -53.45 22.94
CA THR A 94 -16.88 -53.77 23.45
C THR A 94 -16.89 -53.59 24.95
N ALA A 95 -17.88 -52.86 25.47
CA ALA A 95 -18.06 -52.64 26.90
C ALA A 95 -19.39 -53.25 27.36
N ALA A 96 -19.34 -54.02 28.44
CA ALA A 96 -20.52 -54.56 29.12
C ALA A 96 -20.95 -53.61 30.25
N TYR A 97 -22.26 -53.45 30.42
CA TYR A 97 -22.82 -52.68 31.54
C TYR A 97 -22.42 -53.33 32.89
N PRO A 98 -22.09 -52.57 33.97
CA PRO A 98 -22.21 -51.12 34.16
C PRO A 98 -20.97 -50.28 33.77
N ALA A 99 -19.93 -50.87 33.16
CA ALA A 99 -18.77 -50.10 32.72
C ALA A 99 -19.16 -49.19 31.54
N SER A 100 -19.10 -47.87 31.77
CA SER A 100 -19.75 -46.85 30.93
C SER A 100 -18.85 -46.21 29.86
N THR A 101 -17.64 -46.75 29.64
CA THR A 101 -16.67 -46.17 28.69
C THR A 101 -16.02 -47.23 27.82
N CYS A 102 -15.84 -46.88 26.54
CA CYS A 102 -15.14 -47.65 25.53
C CYS A 102 -14.19 -46.66 24.84
N ASP A 103 -12.89 -46.87 25.00
CA ASP A 103 -11.86 -46.01 24.43
C ASP A 103 -11.15 -46.77 23.30
N VAL A 104 -11.14 -46.20 22.09
CA VAL A 104 -10.31 -46.64 20.97
C VAL A 104 -9.25 -45.58 20.73
N THR A 105 -7.97 -45.92 20.89
CA THR A 105 -6.83 -44.98 20.85
C THR A 105 -5.93 -45.25 19.65
N GLY A 106 -5.14 -44.25 19.24
CA GLY A 106 -4.15 -44.41 18.17
C GLY A 106 -4.74 -44.48 16.76
N LEU A 107 -5.94 -43.93 16.55
CA LEU A 107 -6.61 -43.93 15.25
C LEU A 107 -5.92 -42.95 14.28
N ALA A 108 -5.87 -43.27 12.98
CA ALA A 108 -5.37 -42.31 12.00
C ALA A 108 -6.35 -41.13 11.83
N ALA A 109 -5.88 -40.02 11.28
CA ALA A 109 -6.76 -38.92 10.86
C ALA A 109 -7.79 -39.39 9.82
N ASN A 110 -9.00 -38.82 9.85
CA ASN A 110 -10.11 -39.19 8.95
C ASN A 110 -10.51 -40.68 8.99
N THR A 111 -10.24 -41.39 10.08
CA THR A 111 -10.63 -42.80 10.24
C THR A 111 -12.15 -42.88 10.42
N PRO A 112 -12.88 -43.62 9.56
CA PRO A 112 -14.31 -43.83 9.74
C PRO A 112 -14.57 -44.69 10.99
N TYR A 113 -15.63 -44.36 11.72
CA TYR A 113 -16.08 -45.10 12.89
C TYR A 113 -17.60 -45.30 12.88
N SER A 114 -18.04 -46.36 13.55
CA SER A 114 -19.44 -46.68 13.81
C SER A 114 -19.60 -47.11 15.26
N VAL A 115 -20.60 -46.57 15.95
CA VAL A 115 -20.98 -46.96 17.30
C VAL A 115 -22.33 -47.66 17.25
N THR A 116 -22.38 -48.89 17.76
CA THR A 116 -23.57 -49.75 17.74
C THR A 116 -23.94 -50.16 19.17
N ALA A 117 -25.18 -49.89 19.58
CA ALA A 117 -25.70 -50.29 20.90
C ALA A 117 -26.62 -51.52 20.76
N THR A 118 -26.40 -52.55 21.59
CA THR A 118 -27.24 -53.77 21.57
C THR A 118 -27.98 -53.93 22.90
N SER A 119 -29.31 -53.96 22.83
CA SER A 119 -30.17 -54.29 23.99
C SER A 119 -30.65 -55.73 23.88
N LEU A 120 -30.47 -56.52 24.94
CA LEU A 120 -31.17 -57.80 25.12
C LEU A 120 -32.27 -57.61 26.16
N TYR A 121 -33.52 -57.46 25.70
CA TYR A 121 -34.65 -57.70 26.60
C TYR A 121 -34.75 -59.21 26.88
N LYS A 122 -35.10 -59.58 28.12
CA LYS A 122 -35.24 -60.97 28.62
C LYS A 122 -36.39 -61.77 27.98
N ASN A 123 -36.95 -61.28 26.87
CA ASN A 123 -38.10 -61.83 26.17
C ASN A 123 -38.11 -61.35 24.70
N ALA A 124 -37.13 -61.86 23.93
CA ALA A 124 -37.19 -62.19 22.51
C ALA A 124 -37.66 -61.14 21.46
N TRP A 125 -37.56 -59.83 21.73
CA TRP A 125 -37.59 -58.80 20.68
C TRP A 125 -36.25 -58.06 20.61
N THR A 126 -35.47 -58.35 19.57
CA THR A 126 -34.28 -57.58 19.18
C THR A 126 -34.73 -56.34 18.41
N ALA A 127 -34.66 -55.16 19.03
CA ALA A 127 -34.76 -53.91 18.27
C ALA A 127 -33.50 -53.73 17.40
N PRO A 128 -33.61 -53.22 16.16
CA PRO A 128 -32.45 -52.96 15.32
C PRO A 128 -31.54 -51.94 15.99
N ALA A 129 -30.25 -52.27 16.10
CA ALA A 129 -29.26 -51.41 16.71
C ALA A 129 -29.12 -50.10 15.91
N THR A 130 -29.31 -48.96 16.57
CA THR A 130 -29.06 -47.65 15.96
C THR A 130 -27.55 -47.45 15.86
N ALA A 131 -27.02 -47.35 14.64
CA ALA A 131 -25.60 -47.06 14.40
C ALA A 131 -25.39 -45.55 14.22
N VAL A 132 -24.54 -44.95 15.06
CA VAL A 132 -24.00 -43.60 14.80
C VAL A 132 -22.71 -43.76 14.03
N THR A 133 -22.59 -43.10 12.87
CA THR A 133 -21.38 -43.15 12.04
C THR A 133 -20.73 -41.77 11.95
N GLY A 134 -19.41 -41.74 11.85
CA GLY A 134 -18.63 -40.51 11.73
C GLY A 134 -17.20 -40.78 11.28
N THR A 135 -16.39 -39.73 11.24
CA THR A 135 -14.94 -39.82 10.98
C THR A 135 -14.19 -39.15 12.12
N THR A 136 -13.02 -39.68 12.48
CA THR A 136 -12.11 -38.98 13.39
C THR A 136 -11.66 -37.65 12.79
N ASN A 137 -11.14 -36.78 13.65
CA ASN A 137 -10.67 -35.45 13.26
C ASN A 137 -9.65 -35.55 12.10
N PRO A 138 -9.71 -34.66 11.10
CA PRO A 138 -8.62 -34.52 10.15
C PRO A 138 -7.27 -34.25 10.82
N ALA A 139 -6.19 -34.46 10.07
CA ALA A 139 -4.86 -34.04 10.52
C ALA A 139 -4.83 -32.51 10.56
N ALA A 140 -4.02 -31.92 11.44
CA ALA A 140 -3.79 -30.48 11.38
C ALA A 140 -3.24 -30.11 9.99
N PRO A 141 -3.68 -28.97 9.39
CA PRO A 141 -3.11 -28.54 8.13
C PRO A 141 -1.62 -28.26 8.34
N ALA A 142 -0.78 -28.59 7.37
CA ALA A 142 0.54 -27.99 7.33
C ALA A 142 0.36 -26.49 7.07
N LEU A 143 1.19 -25.66 7.71
CA LEU A 143 1.10 -24.21 7.68
C LEU A 143 2.46 -23.63 7.32
N THR A 144 2.48 -22.81 6.28
CA THR A 144 3.66 -22.12 5.77
C THR A 144 3.27 -20.68 5.47
N VAL A 145 3.99 -19.74 6.07
CA VAL A 145 3.84 -18.31 5.82
C VAL A 145 4.99 -17.87 4.95
N THR A 146 4.67 -17.27 3.80
CA THR A 146 5.65 -16.61 2.94
C THR A 146 5.49 -15.11 3.12
N THR A 147 6.46 -14.50 3.80
CA THR A 147 6.61 -13.05 3.86
C THR A 147 7.50 -12.58 2.69
N PRO A 148 7.32 -11.34 2.20
CA PRO A 148 8.28 -10.72 1.30
C PRO A 148 9.70 -10.76 1.91
N ALA A 149 10.74 -10.79 1.07
CA ALA A 149 12.10 -10.67 1.57
C ALA A 149 12.34 -9.28 2.21
N ASN A 150 13.23 -9.21 3.20
CA ASN A 150 13.64 -7.93 3.78
C ASN A 150 14.24 -7.03 2.69
N GLY A 151 13.72 -5.80 2.56
CA GLY A 151 14.15 -4.86 1.51
C GLY A 151 13.49 -5.06 0.14
N ALA A 152 12.41 -5.84 0.03
CA ALA A 152 11.66 -5.95 -1.21
C ALA A 152 11.10 -4.58 -1.64
N THR A 153 11.49 -4.13 -2.83
CA THR A 153 11.00 -2.90 -3.45
C THR A 153 9.82 -3.27 -4.35
N ASN A 154 8.64 -2.70 -4.09
CA ASN A 154 7.51 -2.71 -5.03
C ASN A 154 6.63 -3.98 -5.11
N VAL A 155 6.48 -4.75 -4.03
CA VAL A 155 5.40 -5.76 -3.93
C VAL A 155 4.31 -5.17 -3.04
N ALA A 156 3.07 -5.15 -3.52
CA ALA A 156 1.90 -4.97 -2.65
C ALA A 156 2.06 -5.86 -1.40
N THR A 157 1.53 -5.43 -0.26
CA THR A 157 1.68 -5.99 1.12
C THR A 157 1.27 -7.46 1.31
N ASN A 158 1.19 -8.24 0.24
CA ASN A 158 0.70 -9.58 0.07
C ASN A 158 1.49 -10.63 0.87
N THR A 159 1.24 -10.74 2.17
CA THR A 159 1.64 -11.92 2.93
C THR A 159 0.78 -13.08 2.47
N ALA A 160 1.40 -14.13 1.92
CA ALA A 160 0.70 -15.33 1.49
C ALA A 160 0.78 -16.40 2.59
N ILE A 161 -0.37 -17.00 2.91
CA ILE A 161 -0.46 -18.10 3.87
C ILE A 161 -0.94 -19.33 3.10
N SER A 162 -0.21 -20.42 3.23
CA SER A 162 -0.45 -21.65 2.47
C SER A 162 -0.04 -22.88 3.26
N GLY A 163 -0.28 -24.06 2.71
CA GLY A 163 0.31 -25.29 3.20
C GLY A 163 -0.33 -26.54 2.62
N GLY A 164 0.02 -27.68 3.21
CA GLY A 164 -0.60 -28.97 2.89
C GLY A 164 -1.88 -29.19 3.68
N THR A 165 -2.83 -29.93 3.12
CA THR A 165 -4.04 -30.36 3.82
C THR A 165 -4.52 -31.71 3.30
N ASN A 166 -5.26 -32.42 4.14
CA ASN A 166 -6.03 -33.60 3.78
C ASN A 166 -7.56 -33.37 3.89
N ALA A 167 -7.98 -32.12 4.04
CA ALA A 167 -9.38 -31.73 4.03
C ALA A 167 -9.91 -31.64 2.60
N THR A 168 -11.19 -31.98 2.44
CA THR A 168 -11.94 -31.81 1.18
C THR A 168 -12.68 -30.47 1.10
N GLY A 169 -12.60 -29.64 2.14
CA GLY A 169 -13.22 -28.32 2.23
C GLY A 169 -12.20 -27.24 2.59
N ASN A 170 -12.61 -25.98 2.50
CA ASN A 170 -11.73 -24.82 2.72
C ASN A 170 -11.09 -24.83 4.11
N VAL A 171 -9.88 -24.27 4.19
CA VAL A 171 -9.15 -24.06 5.45
C VAL A 171 -9.46 -22.65 5.96
N ALA A 172 -9.97 -22.51 7.19
CA ALA A 172 -10.18 -21.21 7.80
C ALA A 172 -8.88 -20.69 8.42
N VAL A 173 -8.48 -19.47 8.11
CA VAL A 173 -7.26 -18.86 8.65
C VAL A 173 -7.61 -17.61 9.46
N ALA A 174 -7.19 -17.58 10.72
CA ALA A 174 -7.32 -16.41 11.59
C ALA A 174 -5.94 -15.81 11.86
N ILE A 175 -5.83 -14.49 11.80
CA ILE A 175 -4.59 -13.75 12.02
C ILE A 175 -4.74 -12.92 13.29
N TYR A 176 -3.77 -13.02 14.21
CA TYR A 176 -3.74 -12.32 15.49
C TYR A 176 -2.53 -11.39 15.56
N LEU A 177 -2.69 -10.26 16.23
CA LEU A 177 -1.58 -9.36 16.53
C LEU A 177 -0.76 -9.91 17.70
N GLY A 178 0.55 -10.05 17.50
CA GLY A 178 1.46 -10.69 18.46
C GLY A 178 1.18 -12.19 18.63
N THR A 179 1.52 -12.72 19.80
CA THR A 179 1.46 -14.16 20.14
C THR A 179 0.15 -14.59 20.84
N ASN A 180 -0.70 -13.65 21.25
CA ASN A 180 -1.91 -13.97 22.00
C ASN A 180 -3.07 -14.34 21.07
N THR A 181 -3.47 -15.62 21.05
CA THR A 181 -4.59 -16.13 20.24
C THR A 181 -5.92 -16.23 21.01
N ALA A 182 -5.95 -15.82 22.28
CA ALA A 182 -7.16 -15.79 23.12
C ALA A 182 -8.00 -14.51 22.96
N VAL A 183 -7.60 -13.61 22.06
CA VAL A 183 -8.31 -12.36 21.71
C VAL A 183 -9.02 -12.50 20.38
N ALA A 184 -9.78 -11.49 19.94
CA ALA A 184 -10.35 -11.48 18.60
C ALA A 184 -9.24 -11.39 17.53
N PRO A 185 -9.32 -12.13 16.42
CA PRO A 185 -8.35 -12.00 15.33
C PRO A 185 -8.48 -10.62 14.66
N VAL A 186 -7.35 -10.08 14.20
CA VAL A 186 -7.28 -8.82 13.43
C VAL A 186 -7.68 -9.01 11.96
N GLY A 187 -7.74 -10.25 11.50
CA GLY A 187 -8.22 -10.59 10.17
C GLY A 187 -8.53 -12.08 10.04
N THR A 188 -9.44 -12.41 9.13
CA THR A 188 -9.77 -13.79 8.77
C THR A 188 -9.70 -13.97 7.25
N LEU A 189 -9.19 -15.12 6.82
CA LEU A 189 -9.04 -15.49 5.42
C LEU A 189 -9.60 -16.90 5.21
N THR A 190 -9.95 -17.18 3.96
CA THR A 190 -10.35 -18.52 3.53
C THR A 190 -9.29 -19.08 2.59
N GLY A 191 -8.64 -20.17 3.01
CA GLY A 191 -7.71 -20.94 2.20
C GLY A 191 -8.47 -21.83 1.22
N THR A 192 -8.20 -21.64 -0.08
CA THR A 192 -8.80 -22.47 -1.14
C THR A 192 -7.97 -23.72 -1.32
N VAL A 193 -8.59 -24.90 -1.22
CA VAL A 193 -7.91 -26.20 -1.38
C VAL A 193 -7.84 -26.59 -2.84
N THR A 194 -6.65 -26.96 -3.32
CA THR A 194 -6.40 -27.55 -4.64
C THR A 194 -5.52 -28.78 -4.47
N GLY A 195 -6.08 -29.97 -4.77
CA GLY A 195 -5.41 -31.25 -4.51
C GLY A 195 -5.13 -31.43 -3.01
N THR A 196 -3.85 -31.57 -2.65
CA THR A 196 -3.38 -31.73 -1.27
C THR A 196 -2.82 -30.44 -0.66
N THR A 197 -3.05 -29.29 -1.31
CA THR A 197 -2.50 -27.99 -0.90
C THR A 197 -3.59 -26.94 -0.79
N TRP A 198 -3.32 -25.87 -0.05
CA TRP A 198 -4.22 -24.74 0.08
C TRP A 198 -3.47 -23.40 0.10
N THR A 199 -4.14 -22.34 -0.35
CA THR A 199 -3.58 -20.97 -0.40
C THR A 199 -4.65 -19.93 -0.07
N THR A 200 -4.29 -18.86 0.65
CA THR A 200 -5.15 -17.68 0.85
C THR A 200 -4.86 -16.60 -0.20
N PRO A 201 -5.82 -15.68 -0.44
CA PRO A 201 -5.48 -14.39 -1.01
C PRO A 201 -4.47 -13.63 -0.13
N PRO A 202 -3.73 -12.65 -0.70
CA PRO A 202 -3.03 -11.59 0.04
C PRO A 202 -3.74 -11.13 1.33
N ALA A 203 -2.98 -11.02 2.43
CA ALA A 203 -3.36 -10.20 3.57
C ALA A 203 -2.56 -8.89 3.57
N THR A 204 -3.20 -7.75 3.83
CA THR A 204 -2.53 -6.47 4.10
C THR A 204 -2.28 -6.34 5.61
N LEU A 205 -1.02 -6.38 6.02
CA LEU A 205 -0.59 -6.33 7.42
C LEU A 205 0.35 -5.13 7.65
N LEU A 206 0.46 -4.68 8.91
CA LEU A 206 1.40 -3.63 9.28
C LEU A 206 2.83 -4.15 9.15
N ASN A 207 3.77 -3.28 8.77
CA ASN A 207 5.19 -3.62 8.69
C ASN A 207 5.82 -3.74 10.09
N ASN A 208 6.94 -4.47 10.19
CA ASN A 208 7.71 -4.62 11.44
C ASN A 208 6.88 -5.09 12.64
N THR A 209 5.81 -5.84 12.37
CA THR A 209 4.80 -6.21 13.35
C THR A 209 4.74 -7.73 13.45
N GLU A 210 4.74 -8.24 14.68
CA GLU A 210 4.60 -9.67 14.93
C GLU A 210 3.13 -10.08 14.84
N TYR A 211 2.87 -11.20 14.17
CA TYR A 211 1.55 -11.79 14.02
C TYR A 211 1.60 -13.30 14.26
N THR A 212 0.46 -13.87 14.65
CA THR A 212 0.24 -15.32 14.70
C THR A 212 -0.84 -15.69 13.69
N ALA A 213 -0.56 -16.62 12.78
CA ALA A 213 -1.57 -17.23 11.92
C ALA A 213 -2.01 -18.58 12.52
N VAL A 214 -3.32 -18.78 12.60
CA VAL A 214 -3.95 -20.04 13.02
C VAL A 214 -4.79 -20.57 11.87
N ALA A 215 -4.38 -21.70 11.29
CA ALA A 215 -5.13 -22.40 10.26
C ALA A 215 -5.95 -23.53 10.88
N THR A 216 -7.22 -23.59 10.52
CA THR A 216 -8.21 -24.51 11.07
C THR A 216 -8.87 -25.26 9.92
N GLN A 217 -8.86 -26.59 9.98
CA GLN A 217 -9.62 -27.44 9.07
C GLN A 217 -10.52 -28.37 9.88
N GLY A 218 -11.72 -28.66 9.38
CA GLY A 218 -12.67 -29.49 10.08
C GLY A 218 -13.56 -30.32 9.17
N THR A 219 -14.16 -31.34 9.75
CA THR A 219 -15.24 -32.15 9.18
C THR A 219 -16.44 -32.12 10.11
N ALA A 220 -17.56 -32.76 9.73
CA ALA A 220 -18.76 -32.85 10.57
C ALA A 220 -18.52 -33.50 11.96
N GLY A 221 -17.38 -34.18 12.16
CA GLY A 221 -17.01 -34.87 13.41
C GLY A 221 -15.92 -34.21 14.26
N GLY A 222 -15.39 -33.04 13.87
CA GLY A 222 -14.35 -32.34 14.63
C GLY A 222 -13.51 -31.35 13.82
N SER A 223 -12.67 -30.58 14.50
CA SER A 223 -11.75 -29.61 13.88
C SER A 223 -10.33 -29.74 14.43
N SER A 224 -9.33 -29.59 13.57
CA SER A 224 -7.91 -29.54 13.89
C SER A 224 -7.32 -28.18 13.54
N THR A 225 -6.34 -27.73 14.33
CA THR A 225 -5.66 -26.44 14.14
C THR A 225 -4.16 -26.61 14.04
N ALA A 226 -3.52 -25.75 13.24
CA ALA A 226 -2.09 -25.51 13.23
C ALA A 226 -1.85 -24.02 13.39
N GLN A 227 -0.77 -23.62 14.07
CA GLN A 227 -0.43 -22.22 14.26
C GLN A 227 1.06 -21.95 14.05
N THR A 228 1.39 -20.76 13.60
CA THR A 228 2.77 -20.28 13.44
C THR A 228 2.84 -18.78 13.66
N THR A 229 3.95 -18.32 14.25
CA THR A 229 4.26 -16.90 14.45
C THR A 229 5.16 -16.41 13.32
N PHE A 230 4.94 -15.19 12.87
CA PHE A 230 5.77 -14.54 11.85
C PHE A 230 5.82 -13.04 12.09
N THR A 231 6.93 -12.41 11.70
CA THR A 231 7.08 -10.96 11.75
C THR A 231 7.06 -10.44 10.32
N THR A 232 6.20 -9.46 10.06
CA THR A 232 6.25 -8.75 8.78
C THR A 232 7.53 -7.92 8.72
N VAL A 233 8.17 -7.90 7.56
CA VAL A 233 9.38 -7.10 7.34
C VAL A 233 9.03 -5.68 6.92
N ALA A 234 9.92 -4.74 7.22
CA ALA A 234 9.84 -3.39 6.68
C ALA A 234 9.88 -3.46 5.15
N LEU A 235 8.84 -2.95 4.49
CA LEU A 235 9.01 -2.51 3.11
C LEU A 235 9.85 -1.23 3.12
N VAL A 236 10.93 -1.23 2.35
CA VAL A 236 11.64 0.00 2.04
C VAL A 236 10.78 0.74 1.02
N ALA A 237 10.16 1.84 1.44
CA ALA A 237 9.56 2.79 0.51
C ALA A 237 10.64 3.17 -0.50
N ASN A 238 10.42 2.86 -1.78
CA ASN A 238 11.33 3.29 -2.84
C ASN A 238 10.87 4.70 -3.27
N PRO A 239 11.54 5.78 -2.84
CA PRO A 239 11.14 7.12 -3.22
C PRO A 239 11.38 7.33 -4.70
N VAL A 240 10.57 8.21 -5.29
CA VAL A 240 10.92 8.83 -6.56
C VAL A 240 12.31 9.44 -6.40
N SER A 241 13.22 9.17 -7.34
CA SER A 241 14.45 9.94 -7.46
C SER A 241 14.13 11.26 -8.15
N VAL A 242 14.59 12.39 -7.62
CA VAL A 242 14.48 13.72 -8.22
C VAL A 242 15.73 14.54 -7.89
N SER A 243 16.38 15.10 -8.89
CA SER A 243 17.56 15.95 -8.72
C SER A 243 17.17 17.35 -8.24
N THR A 244 18.13 18.05 -7.63
CA THR A 244 18.02 19.51 -7.46
C THR A 244 17.82 20.15 -8.85
N PRO A 245 16.91 21.12 -9.00
CA PRO A 245 16.77 21.89 -10.23
C PRO A 245 18.07 22.62 -10.60
N ASP A 246 18.32 22.78 -11.90
CA ASP A 246 19.38 23.60 -12.45
C ASP A 246 18.78 24.70 -13.32
N LEU A 247 19.28 25.94 -13.21
CA LEU A 247 18.81 27.05 -14.03
C LEU A 247 19.30 26.84 -15.47
N LEU A 248 18.40 26.97 -16.45
CA LEU A 248 18.83 26.83 -17.85
C LEU A 248 19.86 27.91 -18.19
N THR A 249 20.95 27.52 -18.86
CA THR A 249 22.04 28.44 -19.26
C THR A 249 21.56 29.62 -20.11
N ALA A 250 20.49 29.45 -20.89
CA ALA A 250 19.88 30.52 -21.67
C ALA A 250 19.11 31.53 -20.82
N ASP A 251 18.73 31.13 -19.61
CA ASP A 251 17.99 31.94 -18.65
C ASP A 251 18.90 32.44 -17.52
N ASP A 252 20.15 31.99 -17.41
CA ASP A 252 21.18 32.57 -16.52
C ASP A 252 21.92 33.70 -17.24
N THR A 253 21.39 34.91 -17.13
CA THR A 253 21.79 36.05 -17.98
C THR A 253 22.85 36.93 -17.33
N GLY A 254 23.65 37.61 -18.14
CA GLY A 254 24.52 38.68 -17.68
C GLY A 254 25.99 38.28 -17.75
N THR A 255 26.73 38.46 -16.66
CA THR A 255 28.20 38.33 -16.68
C THR A 255 28.69 36.88 -16.66
N SER A 256 27.84 35.94 -16.24
CA SER A 256 28.10 34.51 -16.17
C SER A 256 26.84 33.76 -16.61
N THR A 257 27.03 32.52 -17.05
CA THR A 257 25.93 31.60 -17.43
C THR A 257 25.81 30.43 -16.46
N SER A 258 26.38 30.59 -15.27
CA SER A 258 26.36 29.57 -14.21
C SER A 258 26.47 30.16 -12.79
N ASP A 259 26.18 31.45 -12.60
CA ASP A 259 26.17 32.09 -11.27
C ASP A 259 24.76 32.18 -10.66
N ASN A 260 23.73 31.79 -11.43
CA ASN A 260 22.32 31.82 -11.03
C ASN A 260 21.83 33.23 -10.67
N ILE A 261 22.34 34.25 -11.35
CA ILE A 261 21.92 35.65 -11.19
C ILE A 261 21.34 36.08 -12.53
N THR A 262 20.04 36.37 -12.58
CA THR A 262 19.35 36.58 -13.86
C THR A 262 18.31 37.69 -13.82
N LYS A 263 18.13 38.35 -14.96
CA LYS A 263 17.02 39.29 -15.21
C LYS A 263 15.76 38.62 -15.73
N VAL A 264 15.78 37.31 -15.93
CA VAL A 264 14.61 36.55 -16.39
C VAL A 264 13.71 36.27 -15.19
N ALA A 265 12.66 37.07 -15.00
CA ALA A 265 11.73 36.94 -13.87
C ALA A 265 10.89 35.64 -13.88
N SER A 266 10.77 34.96 -15.02
CA SER A 266 10.09 33.67 -15.18
C SER A 266 11.05 32.65 -15.80
N PRO A 267 12.10 32.25 -15.06
CA PRO A 267 13.14 31.39 -15.63
C PRO A 267 12.66 29.95 -15.78
N ARG A 268 13.40 29.20 -16.59
CA ARG A 268 13.23 27.77 -16.77
C ARG A 268 14.30 27.01 -16.00
N PHE A 269 13.90 25.87 -15.47
CA PHE A 269 14.78 24.94 -14.79
C PHE A 269 14.73 23.57 -15.44
N SER A 270 15.85 22.87 -15.40
CA SER A 270 15.97 21.48 -15.81
C SER A 270 16.43 20.59 -14.67
N GLY A 271 16.22 19.30 -14.81
CA GLY A 271 16.75 18.30 -13.89
C GLY A 271 16.45 16.89 -14.36
N THR A 272 16.67 15.94 -13.47
CA THR A 272 16.28 14.54 -13.66
C THR A 272 15.31 14.09 -12.59
N ALA A 273 14.45 13.15 -12.94
CA ALA A 273 13.59 12.43 -12.03
C ALA A 273 13.38 11.00 -12.51
N THR A 274 12.70 10.18 -11.72
CA THR A 274 12.31 8.84 -12.18
C THR A 274 11.49 8.96 -13.46
N PRO A 275 11.81 8.21 -14.54
CA PRO A 275 11.07 8.31 -15.81
C PRO A 275 9.55 8.18 -15.62
N GLY A 276 8.79 9.07 -16.24
CA GLY A 276 7.33 9.14 -16.08
C GLY A 276 6.84 9.79 -14.78
N ALA A 277 7.73 10.25 -13.89
CA ALA A 277 7.33 10.99 -12.69
C ALA A 277 6.78 12.37 -13.05
N SER A 278 5.77 12.81 -12.29
CA SER A 278 5.24 14.18 -12.36
C SER A 278 6.07 15.07 -11.42
N VAL A 279 6.70 16.11 -11.97
CA VAL A 279 7.60 17.04 -11.30
C VAL A 279 7.01 18.45 -11.27
N THR A 280 7.08 19.13 -10.13
CA THR A 280 6.64 20.52 -9.95
C THR A 280 7.73 21.32 -9.26
N LEU A 281 8.05 22.51 -9.77
CA LEU A 281 8.97 23.44 -9.10
C LEU A 281 8.29 24.06 -7.88
N MET A 282 9.03 24.15 -6.79
CA MET A 282 8.57 24.62 -5.49
C MET A 282 9.50 25.71 -4.98
N GLU A 283 8.93 26.69 -4.27
CA GLU A 283 9.65 27.57 -3.36
C GLU A 283 9.06 27.39 -1.96
N GLY A 284 9.77 26.68 -1.09
CA GLY A 284 9.20 26.16 0.16
C GLY A 284 7.99 25.26 -0.13
N ALA A 285 6.81 25.68 0.32
CA ALA A 285 5.54 24.96 0.09
C ALA A 285 4.73 25.51 -1.11
N THR A 286 5.18 26.59 -1.74
CA THR A 286 4.47 27.23 -2.85
C THR A 286 4.91 26.64 -4.18
N ALA A 287 3.95 26.14 -4.97
CA ALA A 287 4.23 25.71 -6.34
C ALA A 287 4.54 26.93 -7.23
N ARG A 288 5.62 26.86 -7.99
CA ARG A 288 6.11 27.89 -8.91
C ARG A 288 5.99 27.50 -10.38
N SER A 289 5.60 26.26 -10.69
CA SER A 289 5.31 25.80 -12.05
C SER A 289 4.05 24.96 -12.11
N ALA A 290 3.55 24.74 -13.32
CA ALA A 290 2.68 23.58 -13.56
C ALA A 290 3.49 22.27 -13.42
N ALA A 291 2.80 21.17 -13.18
CA ALA A 291 3.42 19.85 -13.18
C ALA A 291 3.85 19.48 -14.61
N VAL A 292 5.08 18.95 -14.74
CA VAL A 292 5.64 18.41 -15.98
C VAL A 292 6.00 16.94 -15.78
N THR A 293 5.93 16.13 -16.82
CA THR A 293 6.32 14.71 -16.74
C THR A 293 7.76 14.54 -17.18
N ALA A 294 8.57 13.86 -16.35
CA ALA A 294 9.90 13.42 -16.74
C ALA A 294 9.84 12.41 -17.89
N ASP A 295 10.67 12.62 -18.90
CA ASP A 295 10.67 11.78 -20.10
C ASP A 295 11.21 10.37 -19.86
N ALA A 296 11.33 9.56 -20.92
CA ALA A 296 11.82 8.18 -20.83
C ALA A 296 13.26 8.06 -20.33
N THR A 297 14.06 9.13 -20.45
CA THR A 297 15.43 9.23 -19.90
C THR A 297 15.45 9.78 -18.48
N GLY A 298 14.30 10.25 -17.98
CA GLY A 298 14.16 10.91 -16.69
C GLY A 298 14.39 12.41 -16.73
N ALA A 299 14.71 13.00 -17.90
CA ALA A 299 14.92 14.43 -18.01
C ALA A 299 13.59 15.20 -17.93
N TRP A 300 13.62 16.37 -17.33
CA TRP A 300 12.48 17.28 -17.31
C TRP A 300 12.93 18.74 -17.44
N THR A 301 12.02 19.59 -17.92
CA THR A 301 12.18 21.04 -17.94
C THR A 301 10.87 21.69 -17.54
N ALA A 302 10.92 22.67 -16.66
CA ALA A 302 9.76 23.39 -16.16
C ALA A 302 10.02 24.90 -16.17
N THR A 303 9.00 25.67 -16.54
CA THR A 303 9.04 27.14 -16.53
C THR A 303 8.31 27.65 -15.30
N VAL A 304 8.88 28.67 -14.64
CA VAL A 304 8.17 29.38 -13.58
C VAL A 304 6.95 30.11 -14.19
N ASN A 305 5.74 29.82 -13.71
CA ASN A 305 4.50 30.32 -14.31
C ASN A 305 4.04 31.68 -13.76
N VAL A 306 4.49 32.05 -12.57
CA VAL A 306 4.25 33.37 -11.95
C VAL A 306 5.61 34.03 -11.74
N SER A 307 5.82 35.18 -12.36
CA SER A 307 7.08 35.92 -12.27
C SER A 307 7.50 36.11 -10.82
N LEU A 308 8.76 35.80 -10.56
CA LEU A 308 9.42 36.03 -9.28
C LEU A 308 9.76 37.52 -9.16
N ALA A 309 9.67 38.04 -7.95
CA ALA A 309 10.12 39.39 -7.65
C ALA A 309 11.65 39.43 -7.59
N ASP A 310 12.25 40.62 -7.57
CA ASP A 310 13.69 40.72 -7.36
C ASP A 310 14.08 40.21 -5.97
N GLY A 311 15.22 39.52 -5.89
CA GLY A 311 15.77 38.93 -4.68
C GLY A 311 16.20 37.48 -4.84
N ALA A 312 16.63 36.89 -3.72
CA ALA A 312 17.04 35.49 -3.68
C ALA A 312 15.83 34.56 -3.51
N HIS A 313 15.81 33.49 -4.29
CA HIS A 313 14.78 32.46 -4.33
C HIS A 313 15.41 31.07 -4.17
N ALA A 314 14.82 30.23 -3.31
CA ALA A 314 15.25 28.86 -3.09
C ALA A 314 14.30 27.89 -3.80
N ILE A 315 14.70 27.43 -4.99
CA ILE A 315 13.86 26.61 -5.88
C ILE A 315 14.21 25.13 -5.72
N SER A 316 13.22 24.30 -5.38
CA SER A 316 13.33 22.84 -5.32
C SER A 316 12.33 22.18 -6.29
N ALA A 317 12.42 20.86 -6.47
CA ALA A 317 11.48 20.07 -7.25
C ALA A 317 10.79 19.03 -6.37
N ALA A 318 9.46 18.98 -6.41
CA ALA A 318 8.66 17.91 -5.83
C ALA A 318 8.25 16.93 -6.92
N ALA A 319 8.38 15.63 -6.67
CA ALA A 319 8.09 14.59 -7.65
C ALA A 319 7.17 13.50 -7.08
N THR A 320 6.23 13.05 -7.91
CA THR A 320 5.27 11.97 -7.62
C THR A 320 5.25 10.95 -8.74
N HIS A 321 4.97 9.68 -8.41
CA HIS A 321 4.86 8.61 -9.41
C HIS A 321 3.91 7.51 -8.89
N PRO A 322 3.09 6.87 -9.73
CA PRO A 322 2.11 5.87 -9.26
C PRO A 322 2.70 4.64 -8.55
N ALA A 323 3.93 4.26 -8.91
CA ALA A 323 4.62 3.08 -8.38
C ALA A 323 5.65 3.37 -7.27
N PHE A 324 5.85 4.63 -6.88
CA PHE A 324 6.88 5.04 -5.91
C PHE A 324 6.32 6.02 -4.90
N THR A 325 6.99 6.18 -3.76
CA THR A 325 6.60 7.22 -2.79
C THR A 325 7.11 8.59 -3.25
N ALA A 326 6.32 9.64 -3.03
CA ALA A 326 6.68 11.00 -3.39
C ALA A 326 7.96 11.49 -2.67
N SER A 327 8.67 12.44 -3.29
CA SER A 327 9.93 12.99 -2.78
C SER A 327 10.10 14.46 -3.19
N THR A 328 10.98 15.17 -2.49
CA THR A 328 11.41 16.52 -2.85
C THR A 328 12.94 16.56 -2.94
N SER A 329 13.47 17.30 -3.90
CA SER A 329 14.91 17.51 -4.07
C SER A 329 15.50 18.49 -3.04
N GLY A 330 16.81 18.70 -3.09
CA GLY A 330 17.43 19.91 -2.54
C GLY A 330 16.99 21.17 -3.30
N SER A 331 17.39 22.34 -2.80
CA SER A 331 17.08 23.65 -3.41
C SER A 331 18.28 24.27 -4.11
N LEU A 332 18.06 24.87 -5.27
CA LEU A 332 18.97 25.81 -5.94
C LEU A 332 18.65 27.24 -5.49
N SER A 333 19.67 28.02 -5.13
CA SER A 333 19.53 29.44 -4.88
C SER A 333 19.67 30.22 -6.19
N VAL A 334 18.64 30.96 -6.58
CA VAL A 334 18.65 31.84 -7.75
C VAL A 334 18.38 33.26 -7.30
N THR A 335 19.11 34.24 -7.84
CA THR A 335 18.84 35.66 -7.62
C THR A 335 18.17 36.22 -8.86
N ILE A 336 16.97 36.75 -8.67
CA ILE A 336 16.25 37.51 -9.70
C ILE A 336 16.61 38.97 -9.52
N ASP A 337 17.06 39.62 -10.58
CA ASP A 337 17.36 41.04 -10.60
C ASP A 337 16.95 41.60 -11.97
N THR A 338 15.81 42.28 -12.00
CA THR A 338 15.21 42.86 -13.21
C THR A 338 15.45 44.36 -13.34
N VAL A 339 16.18 44.97 -12.40
CA VAL A 339 16.34 46.42 -12.33
C VAL A 339 17.66 46.81 -12.96
N ALA A 340 17.61 47.69 -13.95
CA ALA A 340 18.84 48.22 -14.52
C ALA A 340 19.55 49.20 -13.57
N PRO A 341 20.90 49.22 -13.57
CA PRO A 341 21.63 50.34 -12.98
C PRO A 341 21.29 51.62 -13.74
N SER A 342 21.50 52.79 -13.13
CA SER A 342 21.14 54.09 -13.71
C SER A 342 22.34 54.76 -14.34
N VAL A 343 22.23 55.18 -15.61
CA VAL A 343 23.14 56.17 -16.21
C VAL A 343 22.50 57.55 -16.04
N GLY A 344 23.28 58.50 -15.50
CA GLY A 344 22.81 59.84 -15.19
C GLY A 344 22.14 60.53 -16.38
N ALA A 345 21.05 61.25 -16.12
CA ALA A 345 20.21 61.84 -17.16
C ALA A 345 20.95 62.82 -18.09
N THR A 346 22.03 63.44 -17.58
CA THR A 346 22.84 64.40 -18.34
C THR A 346 24.24 63.84 -18.56
N ILE A 347 24.64 63.76 -19.83
CA ILE A 347 26.02 63.54 -20.24
C ILE A 347 26.59 64.90 -20.63
N THR A 348 27.66 65.31 -19.96
CA THR A 348 28.38 66.55 -20.28
C THR A 348 29.38 66.29 -21.38
N VAL A 349 29.40 67.16 -22.39
CA VAL A 349 30.34 67.12 -23.51
C VAL A 349 31.23 68.36 -23.44
N ALA A 350 32.52 68.18 -23.18
CA ALA A 350 33.49 69.27 -23.04
C ALA A 350 34.60 69.19 -24.10
N ALA A 351 35.24 70.31 -24.40
CA ALA A 351 36.45 70.32 -25.23
C ALA A 351 37.57 69.50 -24.58
N ASN A 352 38.27 68.68 -25.36
CA ASN A 352 39.49 68.04 -24.87
C ASN A 352 40.64 69.06 -24.92
N GLY A 353 41.12 69.49 -23.74
CA GLY A 353 42.20 70.49 -23.63
C GLY A 353 43.54 70.07 -24.22
N THR A 354 43.72 68.78 -24.55
CA THR A 354 44.95 68.24 -25.15
C THR A 354 44.79 67.81 -26.61
N ASN A 355 43.57 67.86 -27.17
CA ASN A 355 43.28 67.48 -28.56
C ASN A 355 42.15 68.34 -29.13
N SER A 356 42.47 69.19 -30.11
CA SER A 356 41.50 70.09 -30.76
C SER A 356 40.41 69.38 -31.57
N ASN A 357 40.57 68.09 -31.88
CA ASN A 357 39.57 67.24 -32.53
C ASN A 357 38.77 66.41 -31.51
N GLY A 358 39.16 66.44 -30.22
CA GLY A 358 38.59 65.61 -29.16
C GLY A 358 37.50 66.33 -28.34
N LYS A 359 36.52 65.55 -27.89
CA LYS A 359 35.54 65.91 -26.86
C LYS A 359 35.64 64.91 -25.71
N ILE A 360 35.57 65.39 -24.48
CA ILE A 360 35.53 64.54 -23.28
C ILE A 360 34.07 64.43 -22.84
N LEU A 361 33.65 63.21 -22.53
CA LEU A 361 32.35 62.94 -21.93
C LEU A 361 32.49 62.80 -20.42
N SER A 362 31.55 63.31 -19.66
CA SER A 362 31.47 63.05 -18.22
C SER A 362 30.02 62.99 -17.75
N GLY A 363 29.80 62.33 -16.61
CA GLY A 363 28.47 62.17 -16.05
C GLY A 363 28.48 61.38 -14.75
N THR A 364 27.31 60.86 -14.39
CA THR A 364 27.14 59.95 -13.25
C THR A 364 26.59 58.61 -13.73
N ALA A 365 26.83 57.57 -12.95
CA ALA A 365 26.31 56.22 -13.12
C ALA A 365 26.12 55.56 -11.75
N SER A 366 25.33 54.49 -11.67
CA SER A 366 25.16 53.75 -10.42
C SER A 366 26.49 53.18 -9.92
N THR A 367 26.66 53.20 -8.61
CA THR A 367 27.71 52.47 -7.89
C THR A 367 27.17 51.14 -7.38
N PRO A 368 28.03 50.16 -7.03
CA PRO A 368 27.61 48.93 -6.34
C PRO A 368 26.85 49.16 -5.02
N THR A 369 26.98 50.34 -4.41
CA THR A 369 26.23 50.72 -3.21
C THR A 369 24.84 51.27 -3.52
N SER A 370 24.68 52.00 -4.63
CA SER A 370 23.38 52.51 -5.08
C SER A 370 22.56 51.50 -5.87
N HIS A 371 23.23 50.52 -6.49
CA HIS A 371 22.65 49.41 -7.24
C HIS A 371 23.57 48.19 -7.10
N PRO A 372 23.24 47.22 -6.24
CA PRO A 372 24.01 45.99 -6.11
C PRO A 372 24.23 45.32 -7.48
N GLY A 373 25.45 44.84 -7.74
CA GLY A 373 25.78 44.22 -9.03
C GLY A 373 26.07 45.19 -10.18
N ALA A 374 25.90 46.51 -10.02
CA ALA A 374 26.27 47.47 -11.06
C ALA A 374 27.76 47.37 -11.43
N ALA A 375 28.06 47.35 -12.73
CA ALA A 375 29.43 47.34 -13.22
C ALA A 375 30.19 48.59 -12.76
N THR A 376 31.46 48.44 -12.39
CA THR A 376 32.34 49.54 -11.95
C THR A 376 32.87 50.40 -13.11
N SER A 377 32.38 50.16 -14.32
CA SER A 377 32.70 50.91 -15.53
C SER A 377 31.47 51.13 -16.39
N ILE A 378 31.46 52.24 -17.13
CA ILE A 378 30.55 52.46 -18.25
C ILE A 378 31.22 52.06 -19.57
N SER A 379 30.41 51.78 -20.58
CA SER A 379 30.84 51.64 -21.98
C SER A 379 30.32 52.80 -22.81
N VAL A 380 31.13 53.25 -23.77
CA VAL A 380 30.79 54.34 -24.71
C VAL A 380 30.95 53.82 -26.13
N SER A 381 29.90 54.01 -26.94
CA SER A 381 29.94 53.84 -28.39
C SER A 381 29.58 55.15 -29.09
N VAL A 382 30.08 55.35 -30.31
CA VAL A 382 29.77 56.53 -31.13
C VAL A 382 29.25 56.10 -32.50
N SER A 383 28.28 56.83 -33.01
CA SER A 383 27.65 56.59 -34.33
C SER A 383 27.28 57.92 -35.00
N GLY A 384 26.77 57.85 -36.23
CA GLY A 384 26.26 59.02 -36.98
C GLY A 384 27.20 59.54 -38.07
N HIS A 385 28.51 59.34 -37.95
CA HIS A 385 29.47 59.68 -39.01
C HIS A 385 30.71 58.76 -38.94
N THR A 386 31.33 58.47 -40.08
CA THR A 386 32.46 57.52 -40.20
C THR A 386 33.76 58.03 -39.57
N SER A 387 33.90 59.36 -39.43
CA SER A 387 35.05 59.96 -38.73
C SER A 387 34.91 59.98 -37.20
N CYS A 388 33.75 59.61 -36.66
CA CYS A 388 33.52 59.50 -35.23
C CYS A 388 34.25 58.27 -34.69
N SER A 389 35.13 58.47 -33.71
CA SER A 389 35.80 57.40 -33.00
C SER A 389 35.87 57.70 -31.51
N VAL A 390 35.91 56.65 -30.68
CA VAL A 390 36.04 56.76 -29.24
C VAL A 390 37.15 55.81 -28.78
N SER A 391 38.09 56.31 -28.00
CA SER A 391 39.17 55.50 -27.44
C SER A 391 39.69 56.11 -26.13
N PRO A 392 39.73 55.33 -25.02
CA PRO A 392 39.18 53.98 -24.86
C PRO A 392 37.65 53.93 -25.03
N SER A 393 37.02 52.76 -25.11
CA SER A 393 35.54 52.65 -25.18
C SER A 393 34.88 52.50 -23.81
N THR A 394 35.62 52.71 -22.71
CA THR A 394 35.13 52.54 -21.34
C THR A 394 35.67 53.62 -20.41
N ALA A 395 34.99 53.83 -19.29
CA ALA A 395 35.44 54.70 -18.21
C ALA A 395 35.08 54.10 -16.85
N THR A 396 35.96 54.25 -15.86
CA THR A 396 35.71 53.80 -14.49
C THR A 396 34.73 54.74 -13.79
N VAL A 397 33.78 54.15 -13.06
CA VAL A 397 32.83 54.86 -12.20
C VAL A 397 33.45 55.00 -10.81
N ASN A 398 33.49 56.23 -10.28
CA ASN A 398 33.95 56.45 -8.92
C ASN A 398 33.00 55.76 -7.92
N ALA A 399 33.52 54.83 -7.13
CA ALA A 399 32.73 53.99 -6.23
C ALA A 399 31.97 54.75 -5.14
N SER A 400 32.40 55.97 -4.79
CA SER A 400 31.78 56.78 -3.74
C SER A 400 30.79 57.80 -4.27
N THR A 401 31.00 58.31 -5.48
CA THR A 401 30.21 59.42 -6.03
C THR A 401 29.38 59.05 -7.26
N GLY A 402 29.63 57.90 -7.87
CA GLY A 402 29.05 57.52 -9.16
C GLY A 402 29.58 58.37 -10.33
N ALA A 403 30.46 59.34 -10.08
CA ALA A 403 30.99 60.19 -11.13
C ALA A 403 31.96 59.40 -12.01
N TRP A 404 31.85 59.59 -13.32
CA TRP A 404 32.82 59.10 -14.28
C TRP A 404 33.25 60.27 -15.16
N THR A 405 34.54 60.30 -15.49
CA THR A 405 35.07 61.15 -16.55
C THR A 405 35.62 60.21 -17.59
N GLY A 406 34.96 60.23 -18.74
CA GLY A 406 35.04 59.19 -19.74
C GLY A 406 35.72 59.62 -21.02
N PRO A 407 35.75 58.70 -21.98
CA PRO A 407 36.76 58.69 -23.03
C PRO A 407 36.65 59.85 -24.01
N ALA A 408 37.78 60.11 -24.68
CA ALA A 408 37.84 61.10 -25.74
C ALA A 408 37.12 60.59 -26.99
N VAL A 409 36.12 61.35 -27.43
CA VAL A 409 35.48 61.21 -28.73
C VAL A 409 36.22 62.10 -29.73
N SER A 410 36.79 61.54 -30.80
CA SER A 410 37.39 62.29 -31.90
C SER A 410 36.42 62.41 -33.06
N LEU A 411 36.35 63.59 -33.66
CA LEU A 411 35.53 63.89 -34.83
C LEU A 411 36.14 65.00 -35.70
N ASP A 412 35.85 64.94 -36.99
CA ASP A 412 36.28 65.96 -37.96
C ASP A 412 35.53 67.29 -37.76
N ARG A 413 36.02 68.35 -38.42
CA ARG A 413 35.32 69.64 -38.42
C ARG A 413 33.97 69.50 -39.11
N ASN A 414 33.01 70.34 -38.72
CA ASN A 414 31.65 70.33 -39.23
C ASN A 414 30.97 68.95 -39.15
N THR A 415 31.30 68.17 -38.11
CA THR A 415 30.78 66.82 -37.91
C THR A 415 29.94 66.76 -36.62
N SER A 416 28.91 65.93 -36.63
CA SER A 416 28.11 65.57 -35.46
C SER A 416 28.09 64.06 -35.30
N CYS A 417 28.27 63.60 -34.07
CA CYS A 417 28.20 62.20 -33.66
C CYS A 417 27.15 62.05 -32.56
N THR A 418 26.57 60.87 -32.44
CA THR A 418 25.80 60.45 -31.27
C THR A 418 26.65 59.52 -30.43
N ALA A 419 26.99 59.94 -29.22
CA ALA A 419 27.61 59.08 -28.22
C ALA A 419 26.51 58.37 -27.41
N THR A 420 26.63 57.06 -27.23
CA THR A 420 25.79 56.25 -26.35
C THR A 420 26.63 55.76 -25.20
N VAL A 421 26.25 56.14 -23.98
CA VAL A 421 26.87 55.69 -22.73
C VAL A 421 25.95 54.68 -22.09
N SER A 422 26.47 53.51 -21.75
CA SER A 422 25.71 52.42 -21.14
C SER A 422 26.39 51.84 -19.91
N GLN A 423 25.59 51.40 -18.95
CA GLN A 423 26.04 50.62 -17.79
C GLN A 423 25.17 49.38 -17.65
N SER A 424 25.79 48.24 -17.37
CA SER A 424 25.09 47.00 -17.06
C SER A 424 25.37 46.54 -15.63
N ASP A 425 24.60 45.58 -15.13
CA ASP A 425 24.86 44.89 -13.88
C ASP A 425 25.20 43.40 -14.10
N THR A 426 25.42 42.67 -13.00
CA THR A 426 25.75 41.24 -12.98
C THR A 426 24.69 40.39 -13.69
N ALA A 427 23.40 40.69 -13.50
CA ALA A 427 22.27 40.00 -14.12
C ALA A 427 22.09 40.37 -15.61
N GLY A 428 22.83 41.36 -16.09
CA GLY A 428 22.81 41.83 -17.47
C GLY A 428 21.67 42.78 -17.78
N ASN A 429 21.05 43.42 -16.79
CA ASN A 429 20.22 44.61 -17.03
C ASN A 429 21.11 45.73 -17.55
N THR A 430 20.55 46.68 -18.29
CA THR A 430 21.34 47.77 -18.88
C THR A 430 20.50 49.03 -18.98
N ASP A 431 21.07 50.15 -18.53
CA ASP A 431 20.57 51.49 -18.88
C ASP A 431 21.54 52.15 -19.85
N SER A 432 21.01 53.04 -20.67
CA SER A 432 21.77 53.78 -21.68
C SER A 432 21.24 55.19 -21.83
N LYS A 433 22.16 56.13 -22.08
CA LYS A 433 21.86 57.53 -22.36
C LYS A 433 22.68 57.98 -23.57
N THR A 434 22.16 58.94 -24.31
CA THR A 434 22.82 59.48 -25.50
C THR A 434 23.15 60.95 -25.36
N ALA A 435 24.19 61.38 -26.07
CA ALA A 435 24.60 62.78 -26.15
C ALA A 435 25.03 63.12 -27.58
N SER A 436 24.65 64.32 -28.04
CA SER A 436 25.18 64.85 -29.30
C SER A 436 26.58 65.43 -29.06
N VAL A 437 27.54 64.98 -29.86
CA VAL A 437 28.92 65.44 -29.84
C VAL A 437 29.19 66.15 -31.15
N THR A 438 29.32 67.47 -31.11
CA THR A 438 29.51 68.30 -32.32
C THR A 438 30.87 68.99 -32.32
N ARG A 439 31.38 69.20 -33.52
CA ARG A 439 32.54 70.05 -33.78
C ARG A 439 32.21 70.95 -34.97
N GLY A 440 32.13 72.25 -34.70
CA GLY A 440 32.00 73.29 -35.73
C GLY A 440 33.30 73.60 -36.46
#